data_AF-A0A8J7JEC6-F1
#
_entry.id   AF-A0A8J7JEC6-F1
#
_cell.length_a   1.000
_cell.length_b   1.000
_cell.length_c   1.000
_cell.angle_alpha   90.00
_cell.angle_beta   90.00
_cell.angle_gamma   90.00
#
_symmetry.space_group_name_H-M   'P 1'
#
loop_
_entity.id
_entity.type
_entity.pdbx_description
1 polymer ?
#
loop_
_entity_poly.entity_id
_entity_poly.type
_entity_poly.pdbx_seq_one_letter_code
_entity_poly.pdbx_strand_id
1 'polypeptide(L)'
;MINPIPQPVAHAPEPHHRQQQRLVWWGVSIFTALTVAFAAHALPVRVNRGLSVRQLQGEVTLLRPGRSAPAAVGDRLDAVGDGLRTGTRSSVVLEVDTDVGFLDVSERTELRIRTLEMAADGGRITHLSVPRGQVRTRLRRFTNQGSQFEIETPAGISGVRGTEFGVSVQENGKTGIAILTGAVDTSAVGETVAVPAGFQNLIWPGEPPTQPVPLRDDPGLTYERQVIFENRTRYVSMTGRVDPVNTVLVDGAPQAVDRQGEFRITRLATARLRVEVVVTTPLGRQEIHEIYLL
;
A
#
# COMPACT_ATOMS: atom_id res chain seq x y z
N MET A 1 3.37 -108.61 58.96
CA MET A 1 4.74 -108.09 59.17
C MET A 1 4.65 -107.12 60.35
N ILE A 2 4.95 -107.55 61.60
CA ILE A 2 6.27 -107.79 62.22
C ILE A 2 7.03 -106.45 62.35
N ASN A 3 6.96 -105.75 63.49
CA ASN A 3 7.82 -105.81 64.70
C ASN A 3 8.95 -104.72 64.68
N PRO A 4 9.58 -104.32 65.80
CA PRO A 4 9.54 -102.92 66.30
C PRO A 4 10.91 -102.33 66.80
N ILE A 5 10.95 -101.05 67.25
CA ILE A 5 11.85 -100.42 68.29
C ILE A 5 13.40 -100.41 68.00
N PRO A 6 14.31 -99.57 68.61
CA PRO A 6 14.22 -98.39 69.52
C PRO A 6 15.02 -97.10 69.12
N GLN A 7 14.76 -96.07 69.94
CA GLN A 7 15.46 -94.82 70.39
C GLN A 7 16.97 -94.93 70.82
N PRO A 8 17.65 -93.97 71.55
CA PRO A 8 17.69 -92.47 71.63
C PRO A 8 19.13 -91.84 71.84
N VAL A 9 19.15 -90.54 72.25
CA VAL A 9 20.13 -89.75 73.09
C VAL A 9 21.28 -89.04 72.32
N ALA A 10 21.62 -87.75 72.50
CA ALA A 10 21.80 -87.00 73.75
C ALA A 10 21.85 -85.45 73.61
N HIS A 11 21.52 -84.76 74.73
CA HIS A 11 22.09 -83.54 75.36
C HIS A 11 22.68 -82.41 74.49
N ALA A 12 22.64 -81.12 74.82
CA ALA A 12 22.08 -80.25 75.87
C ALA A 12 22.28 -78.78 75.36
N PRO A 13 21.64 -77.76 75.95
CA PRO A 13 21.70 -76.38 75.46
C PRO A 13 22.82 -75.57 76.13
N GLU A 14 23.47 -74.65 75.40
CA GLU A 14 24.15 -73.51 76.03
C GLU A 14 23.98 -72.21 75.22
N PRO A 15 23.78 -71.06 75.89
CA PRO A 15 23.37 -69.82 75.27
C PRO A 15 24.57 -68.91 75.02
N HIS A 16 24.68 -68.35 73.82
CA HIS A 16 25.48 -67.15 73.61
C HIS A 16 24.60 -65.99 73.16
N HIS A 17 24.29 -65.15 74.16
CA HIS A 17 23.94 -63.76 73.98
C HIS A 17 24.87 -63.10 72.96
N ARG A 18 24.33 -62.72 71.80
CA ARG A 18 24.84 -61.58 71.02
C ARG A 18 23.68 -60.67 70.65
N GLN A 19 23.47 -59.76 71.58
CA GLN A 19 22.85 -58.46 71.37
C GLN A 19 23.55 -57.73 70.21
N GLN A 20 22.83 -56.80 69.57
CA GLN A 20 23.28 -55.81 68.58
C GLN A 20 23.20 -56.27 67.12
N GLN A 21 22.48 -55.64 66.19
CA GLN A 21 21.80 -54.35 66.12
C GLN A 21 20.65 -54.49 65.10
N ARG A 22 19.45 -53.99 65.41
CA ARG A 22 18.37 -53.83 64.42
C ARG A 22 18.66 -52.55 63.63
N LEU A 23 19.23 -52.68 62.43
CA LEU A 23 19.32 -51.60 61.46
C LEU A 23 18.04 -51.57 60.62
N VAL A 24 17.12 -50.70 61.05
CA VAL A 24 15.97 -50.28 60.26
C VAL A 24 16.49 -49.39 59.13
N TRP A 25 16.54 -49.92 57.91
CA TRP A 25 16.78 -49.10 56.72
C TRP A 25 15.50 -48.34 56.37
N TRP A 26 15.47 -47.04 56.67
CA TRP A 26 14.50 -46.11 56.10
C TRP A 26 14.88 -45.86 54.65
N GLY A 27 13.97 -46.19 53.74
CA GLY A 27 14.10 -45.82 52.33
C GLY A 27 14.03 -44.30 52.17
N VAL A 28 15.00 -43.75 51.44
CA VAL A 28 14.91 -42.40 50.87
C VAL A 28 15.03 -42.56 49.37
N SER A 29 13.87 -42.66 48.70
CA SER A 29 13.78 -42.51 47.25
C SER A 29 13.95 -41.04 46.91
N ILE A 30 15.12 -40.67 46.38
CA ILE A 30 15.35 -39.34 45.81
C ILE A 30 14.74 -39.34 44.40
N PHE A 31 13.52 -38.81 44.27
CA PHE A 31 12.96 -38.43 42.97
C PHE A 31 13.50 -37.06 42.59
N THR A 32 14.56 -37.02 41.79
CA THR A 32 15.05 -35.77 41.19
C THR A 32 14.12 -35.39 40.04
N ALA A 33 13.15 -34.52 40.32
CA ALA A 33 12.33 -33.91 39.27
C ALA A 33 13.17 -32.89 38.51
N LEU A 34 13.64 -33.26 37.31
CA LEU A 34 14.32 -32.36 36.39
C LEU A 34 13.25 -31.44 35.76
N THR A 35 13.03 -30.26 36.34
CA THR A 35 12.18 -29.24 35.73
C THR A 35 12.91 -28.60 34.56
N VAL A 36 12.59 -29.03 33.34
CA VAL A 36 12.99 -28.30 32.14
C VAL A 36 12.16 -27.02 32.09
N ALA A 37 12.78 -25.90 32.46
CA ALA A 37 12.17 -24.59 32.29
C ALA A 37 12.13 -24.26 30.78
N PHE A 38 10.96 -24.41 30.16
CA PHE A 38 10.71 -23.80 28.85
C PHE A 38 10.65 -22.28 29.06
N ALA A 39 11.78 -21.60 28.89
CA ALA A 39 11.78 -20.16 28.72
C ALA A 39 11.09 -19.85 27.39
N ALA A 40 9.81 -19.48 27.45
CA ALA A 40 9.04 -18.95 26.34
C ALA A 40 9.64 -17.60 25.94
N HIS A 41 10.73 -17.64 25.18
CA HIS A 41 11.21 -16.45 24.48
C HIS A 41 10.17 -16.16 23.40
N ALA A 42 9.35 -15.14 23.62
CA ALA A 42 8.54 -14.56 22.56
C ALA A 42 9.52 -14.16 21.44
N LEU A 43 9.56 -14.94 20.37
CA LEU A 43 10.29 -14.53 19.17
C LEU A 43 9.66 -13.20 18.76
N PRO A 44 10.42 -12.10 18.66
CA PRO A 44 9.86 -10.85 18.23
C PRO A 44 9.30 -11.08 16.83
N VAL A 45 7.97 -11.02 16.69
CA VAL A 45 7.33 -10.99 15.38
C VAL A 45 7.84 -9.72 14.74
N ARG A 46 8.80 -9.85 13.82
CA ARG A 46 9.24 -8.76 12.97
C ARG A 46 8.02 -8.36 12.14
N VAL A 47 7.37 -7.26 12.50
CA VAL A 47 6.36 -6.65 11.66
C VAL A 47 7.11 -6.15 10.43
N ASN A 48 7.09 -6.94 9.35
CA ASN A 48 7.78 -6.57 8.12
C ASN A 48 6.92 -5.53 7.39
N ARG A 49 7.20 -4.26 7.68
CA ARG A 49 6.54 -3.12 7.04
C ARG A 49 6.92 -3.06 5.56
N GLY A 50 5.99 -2.67 4.71
CA GLY A 50 6.27 -2.46 3.29
C GLY A 50 5.06 -2.65 2.40
N LEU A 51 5.31 -2.47 1.11
CA LEU A 51 4.34 -2.71 0.05
C LEU A 51 4.68 -4.02 -0.66
N SER A 52 3.68 -4.81 -1.02
CA SER A 52 3.89 -6.03 -1.81
C SER A 52 3.10 -6.00 -3.12
N VAL A 53 3.74 -6.43 -4.21
CA VAL A 53 3.11 -6.50 -5.52
C VAL A 53 2.15 -7.68 -5.55
N ARG A 54 0.85 -7.41 -5.63
CA ARG A 54 -0.20 -8.43 -5.66
C ARG A 54 -0.67 -8.77 -7.06
N GLN A 55 -0.75 -7.76 -7.93
CA GLN A 55 -1.10 -7.90 -9.33
C GLN A 55 -0.32 -6.86 -10.12
N LEU A 56 0.06 -7.21 -11.35
CA LEU A 56 0.60 -6.26 -12.32
C LEU A 56 0.06 -6.57 -13.72
N GLN A 57 -0.01 -5.55 -14.56
CA GLN A 57 -0.32 -5.65 -15.98
C GLN A 57 0.63 -4.72 -16.75
N GLY A 58 1.12 -5.18 -17.90
CA GLY A 58 2.00 -4.39 -18.76
C GLY A 58 3.42 -4.25 -18.22
N GLU A 59 4.06 -3.12 -18.53
CA GLU A 59 5.42 -2.81 -18.11
C GLU A 59 5.42 -2.15 -16.73
N VAL A 60 5.93 -2.87 -15.73
CA VAL A 60 6.15 -2.35 -14.38
C VAL A 60 7.62 -2.52 -14.04
N THR A 61 8.27 -1.41 -13.67
CA THR A 61 9.67 -1.38 -13.27
C THR A 61 9.75 -1.17 -11.76
N LEU A 62 10.40 -2.07 -11.05
CA LEU A 62 10.82 -1.88 -9.67
C LEU A 62 12.00 -0.91 -9.62
N LEU A 63 11.92 0.07 -8.71
CA LEU A 63 12.93 1.10 -8.50
C LEU A 63 13.56 0.89 -7.12
N ARG A 64 14.89 0.82 -7.09
CA ARG A 64 15.69 0.84 -5.87
C ARG A 64 16.77 1.91 -5.99
N PRO A 65 17.38 2.38 -4.89
CA PRO A 65 18.50 3.30 -4.98
C PRO A 65 19.61 2.74 -5.89
N GLY A 66 19.89 3.45 -6.99
CA GLY A 66 20.93 3.07 -7.97
C GLY A 66 20.62 1.85 -8.85
N ARG A 67 19.43 1.23 -8.76
CA ARG A 67 19.08 0.04 -9.55
C ARG A 67 17.62 0.07 -9.99
N SER A 68 17.36 -0.45 -11.19
CA SER A 68 15.99 -0.77 -11.63
C SER A 68 15.94 -2.17 -12.22
N ALA A 69 14.79 -2.80 -12.15
CA ALA A 69 14.52 -4.12 -12.72
C ALA A 69 13.03 -4.25 -13.07
N PRO A 70 12.64 -5.13 -13.99
CA PRO A 70 11.23 -5.48 -14.16
C PRO A 70 10.64 -6.00 -12.84
N ALA A 71 9.43 -5.57 -12.51
CA ALA A 71 8.72 -6.05 -11.33
C ALA A 71 8.00 -7.38 -11.60
N ALA A 72 7.87 -8.20 -10.57
CA ALA A 72 7.12 -9.45 -10.57
C ALA A 72 6.11 -9.47 -9.41
N VAL A 73 5.05 -10.28 -9.57
CA VAL A 73 4.13 -10.55 -8.46
C VAL A 73 4.89 -11.21 -7.32
N GLY A 74 4.67 -10.71 -6.09
CA GLY A 74 5.40 -11.12 -4.90
C GLY A 74 6.61 -10.26 -4.56
N ASP A 75 7.04 -9.37 -5.46
CA ASP A 75 8.08 -8.38 -5.14
C ASP A 75 7.64 -7.50 -3.96
N ARG A 76 8.64 -7.08 -3.17
CA ARG A 76 8.45 -6.24 -1.99
C ARG A 76 9.23 -4.94 -2.12
N LEU A 77 8.61 -3.87 -1.62
CA LEU A 77 9.16 -2.56 -1.38
C LEU A 77 9.16 -2.37 0.14
N ASP A 78 10.31 -2.56 0.78
CA ASP A 78 10.43 -2.60 2.24
C ASP A 78 11.48 -1.61 2.78
N ALA A 79 12.20 -0.91 1.89
CA ALA A 79 13.16 0.13 2.26
C ALA A 79 12.74 1.52 1.78
N VAL A 80 13.20 2.54 2.50
CA VAL A 80 13.11 3.94 2.04
C VAL A 80 13.86 4.10 0.72
N GLY A 81 13.24 4.78 -0.23
CA GLY A 81 13.77 4.98 -1.58
C GLY A 81 13.38 3.89 -2.57
N ASP A 82 12.87 2.75 -2.11
CA ASP A 82 12.21 1.77 -2.97
C ASP A 82 10.98 2.39 -3.63
N GLY A 83 10.64 1.92 -4.82
CA GLY A 83 9.46 2.36 -5.53
C GLY A 83 9.16 1.51 -6.74
N LEU A 84 8.20 1.98 -7.52
CA LEU A 84 7.90 1.41 -8.81
C LEU A 84 7.53 2.48 -9.83
N ARG A 85 7.59 2.10 -11.09
CA ARG A 85 7.10 2.88 -12.21
C ARG A 85 6.29 2.02 -13.15
N THR A 86 5.09 2.46 -13.50
CA THR A 86 4.24 1.83 -14.51
C THR A 86 4.44 2.53 -15.86
N GLY A 87 4.49 1.74 -16.94
CA GLY A 87 4.53 2.24 -18.31
C GLY A 87 3.15 2.62 -18.84
N THR A 88 3.06 2.82 -20.15
CA THR A 88 1.80 2.98 -20.88
C THR A 88 0.96 1.71 -20.82
N ARG A 89 -0.37 1.83 -20.68
CA ARG A 89 -1.32 0.70 -20.57
C ARG A 89 -0.88 -0.36 -19.54
N SER A 90 -0.29 0.12 -18.45
CA SER A 90 0.28 -0.72 -17.39
C SER A 90 -0.31 -0.34 -16.05
N SER A 91 -0.44 -1.28 -15.14
CA SER A 91 -1.00 -1.03 -13.81
C SER A 91 -0.42 -2.00 -12.80
N VAL A 92 -0.47 -1.64 -11.52
CA VAL A 92 -0.03 -2.51 -10.43
C VAL A 92 -0.91 -2.30 -9.19
N VAL A 93 -1.28 -3.40 -8.55
CA VAL A 93 -1.95 -3.41 -7.25
C VAL A 93 -0.93 -3.75 -6.18
N LEU A 94 -0.73 -2.82 -5.26
CA LEU A 94 0.13 -2.99 -4.10
C LEU A 94 -0.71 -3.25 -2.86
N GLU A 95 -0.33 -4.22 -2.05
CA GLU A 95 -0.84 -4.34 -0.68
C GLU A 95 0.07 -3.54 0.25
N VAL A 96 -0.51 -2.69 1.09
CA VAL A 96 0.19 -1.92 2.14
C VAL A 96 0.16 -2.73 3.41
N ASP A 97 1.29 -3.27 3.85
CA ASP A 97 1.41 -4.13 5.03
C ASP A 97 0.38 -5.29 5.08
N THR A 98 0.51 -6.20 6.03
CA THR A 98 -0.58 -7.18 6.23
C THR A 98 -1.78 -6.51 6.88
N ASP A 99 -2.96 -6.74 6.29
CA ASP A 99 -4.28 -6.29 6.71
C ASP A 99 -4.54 -4.77 6.69
N VAL A 100 -3.68 -3.90 6.16
CA VAL A 100 -3.99 -2.43 6.13
C VAL A 100 -4.84 -2.06 4.92
N GLY A 101 -4.47 -2.52 3.73
CA GLY A 101 -5.22 -2.21 2.53
C GLY A 101 -4.40 -2.27 1.27
N PHE A 102 -4.89 -1.60 0.22
CA PHE A 102 -4.32 -1.68 -1.12
C PHE A 102 -4.15 -0.30 -1.76
N LEU A 103 -3.20 -0.22 -2.69
CA LEU A 103 -3.02 0.88 -3.62
C LEU A 103 -3.18 0.35 -5.04
N ASP A 104 -4.07 0.95 -5.81
CA ASP A 104 -4.15 0.74 -7.25
C ASP A 104 -3.34 1.85 -7.93
N VAL A 105 -2.26 1.47 -8.59
CA VAL A 105 -1.35 2.39 -9.27
C VAL A 105 -1.59 2.28 -10.77
N SER A 106 -2.07 3.38 -11.35
CA SER A 106 -2.45 3.46 -12.77
C SER A 106 -1.23 3.60 -13.69
N GLU A 107 -1.45 3.65 -15.00
CA GLU A 107 -0.39 3.81 -16.00
C GLU A 107 0.39 5.13 -15.84
N ARG A 108 1.63 5.15 -16.33
CA ARG A 108 2.53 6.32 -16.28
C ARG A 108 2.73 6.92 -14.88
N THR A 109 2.68 6.07 -13.86
CA THR A 109 2.83 6.48 -12.47
C THR A 109 4.21 6.12 -11.96
N GLU A 110 4.81 7.03 -11.19
CA GLU A 110 5.96 6.71 -10.35
C GLU A 110 5.54 6.85 -8.89
N LEU A 111 5.88 5.86 -8.08
CA LEU A 111 5.58 5.83 -6.64
C LEU A 111 6.86 5.43 -5.92
N ARG A 112 7.20 6.13 -4.83
CA ARG A 112 8.34 5.80 -3.98
C ARG A 112 7.99 5.86 -2.50
N ILE A 113 8.70 5.06 -1.72
CA ILE A 113 8.64 5.07 -0.26
C ILE A 113 9.53 6.19 0.27
N ARG A 114 8.96 7.05 1.12
CA ARG A 114 9.68 8.06 1.89
C ARG A 114 9.89 7.64 3.34
N THR A 115 8.88 7.03 3.94
CA THR A 115 8.92 6.61 5.34
C THR A 115 8.18 5.29 5.52
N LEU A 116 8.77 4.37 6.30
CA LEU A 116 8.13 3.16 6.81
C LEU A 116 8.57 2.94 8.27
N GLU A 117 7.77 3.43 9.21
CA GLU A 117 8.15 3.45 10.63
C GLU A 117 7.00 3.02 11.54
N MET A 118 7.35 2.44 12.69
CA MET A 118 6.39 2.10 13.74
C MET A 118 6.40 3.18 14.81
N ALA A 119 5.23 3.74 15.13
CA ALA A 119 5.04 4.61 16.27
C ALA A 119 5.13 3.81 17.59
N ALA A 120 5.36 4.52 18.70
CA ALA A 120 5.51 3.92 20.03
C ALA A 120 4.26 3.15 20.51
N ASP A 121 3.07 3.55 20.06
CA ASP A 121 1.80 2.88 20.34
C ASP A 121 1.50 1.70 19.39
N GLY A 122 2.48 1.30 18.58
CA GLY A 122 2.32 0.28 17.53
C GLY A 122 1.61 0.81 16.28
N GLY A 123 1.39 2.12 16.16
CA GLY A 123 0.88 2.75 14.94
C GLY A 123 1.83 2.57 13.75
N ARG A 124 1.25 2.54 12.55
CA ARG A 124 1.99 2.39 11.28
C ARG A 124 2.10 3.74 10.58
N ILE A 125 3.31 4.23 10.39
CA ILE A 125 3.62 5.46 9.65
C ILE A 125 4.13 5.06 8.26
N THR A 126 3.41 5.45 7.21
CA THR A 126 3.75 5.20 5.81
C THR A 126 3.66 6.50 5.03
N HIS A 127 4.78 7.02 4.54
CA HIS A 127 4.79 8.18 3.64
C HIS A 127 5.28 7.76 2.27
N LEU A 128 4.52 8.11 1.25
CA LEU A 128 4.80 7.82 -0.14
C LEU A 128 4.99 9.12 -0.92
N SER A 129 5.77 9.06 -1.99
CA SER A 129 5.94 10.15 -2.94
C SER A 129 5.44 9.72 -4.31
N VAL A 130 4.53 10.50 -4.88
CA VAL A 130 3.94 10.30 -6.21
C VAL A 130 4.21 11.57 -7.02
N PRO A 131 5.34 11.65 -7.73
CA PRO A 131 5.69 12.84 -8.51
C PRO A 131 4.85 13.00 -9.79
N ARG A 132 4.24 11.92 -10.29
CA ARG A 132 3.38 11.92 -11.49
C ARG A 132 2.51 10.67 -11.52
N GLY A 133 1.40 10.75 -12.26
CA GLY A 133 0.50 9.63 -12.52
C GLY A 133 -0.65 9.59 -11.52
N GLN A 134 -1.15 8.40 -11.21
CA GLN A 134 -2.35 8.26 -10.41
C GLN A 134 -2.30 7.04 -9.48
N VAL A 135 -2.79 7.25 -8.26
CA VAL A 135 -2.91 6.22 -7.23
C VAL A 135 -4.28 6.33 -6.57
N ARG A 136 -5.02 5.22 -6.54
CA ARG A 136 -6.20 5.05 -5.67
C ARG A 136 -5.79 4.26 -4.44
N THR A 137 -6.15 4.75 -3.27
CA THR A 137 -5.89 4.06 -2.01
C THR A 137 -7.18 3.47 -1.47
N ARG A 138 -7.08 2.29 -0.86
CA ARG A 138 -8.19 1.58 -0.21
C ARG A 138 -7.68 1.04 1.11
N LEU A 139 -7.65 1.91 2.11
CA LEU A 139 -7.07 1.60 3.42
C LEU A 139 -8.17 1.46 4.47
N ARG A 140 -8.03 0.45 5.33
CA ARG A 140 -8.89 0.34 6.52
C ARG A 140 -8.68 1.55 7.42
N ARG A 141 -9.69 1.83 8.26
CA ARG A 141 -9.55 2.80 9.34
C ARG A 141 -8.43 2.40 10.29
N PHE A 142 -7.52 3.33 10.59
CA PHE A 142 -6.44 3.05 11.53
C PHE A 142 -6.95 3.08 12.97
N THR A 143 -6.48 2.14 13.78
CA THR A 143 -6.89 1.98 15.19
C THR A 143 -5.94 2.66 16.15
N ASN A 144 -4.64 2.66 15.85
CA ASN A 144 -3.60 3.26 16.69
C ASN A 144 -3.45 4.74 16.35
N GLN A 145 -3.35 5.59 17.37
CA GLN A 145 -3.29 7.04 17.19
C GLN A 145 -2.03 7.46 16.44
N GLY A 146 -0.90 6.78 16.65
CA GLY A 146 0.34 7.04 15.93
C GLY A 146 0.35 6.61 14.46
N SER A 147 -0.75 6.04 13.93
CA SER A 147 -0.80 5.63 12.53
C SER A 147 -0.98 6.83 11.60
N GLN A 148 -0.20 6.86 10.53
CA GLN A 148 -0.18 7.91 9.53
C GLN A 148 -0.01 7.30 8.15
N PHE A 149 -0.77 7.80 7.19
CA PHE A 149 -0.56 7.48 5.78
C PHE A 149 -0.61 8.77 4.98
N GLU A 150 0.48 9.07 4.27
CA GLU A 150 0.62 10.31 3.52
C GLU A 150 1.10 10.04 2.09
N ILE A 151 0.57 10.81 1.15
CA ILE A 151 1.05 10.90 -0.23
C ILE A 151 1.55 12.32 -0.46
N GLU A 152 2.85 12.43 -0.71
CA GLU A 152 3.52 13.65 -1.12
C GLU A 152 3.50 13.77 -2.65
N THR A 153 3.06 14.91 -3.15
CA THR A 153 3.05 15.28 -4.57
C THR A 153 3.81 16.60 -4.76
N PRO A 154 4.18 16.98 -6.00
CA PRO A 154 4.87 18.25 -6.25
C PRO A 154 4.07 19.48 -5.81
N ALA A 155 2.73 19.41 -5.80
CA ALA A 155 1.89 20.52 -5.36
C ALA A 155 1.63 20.54 -3.85
N GLY A 156 1.77 19.42 -3.15
CA GLY A 156 1.44 19.34 -1.73
C GLY A 156 1.29 17.92 -1.21
N ILE A 157 0.86 17.83 0.05
CA ILE A 157 0.73 16.58 0.80
C ILE A 157 -0.76 16.27 0.99
N SER A 158 -1.09 14.99 0.96
CA SER A 158 -2.40 14.43 1.26
C SER A 158 -2.24 13.38 2.36
N GLY A 159 -2.80 13.62 3.54
CA GLY A 159 -2.61 12.79 4.74
C GLY A 159 -3.93 12.27 5.32
N VAL A 160 -3.92 11.02 5.81
CA VAL A 160 -5.17 10.33 6.18
C VAL A 160 -5.09 9.44 7.42
N ARG A 161 -6.27 9.21 8.03
CA ARG A 161 -6.51 8.19 9.07
C ARG A 161 -7.46 7.07 8.60
N GLY A 162 -7.13 6.47 7.47
CA GLY A 162 -7.89 5.39 6.82
C GLY A 162 -9.10 5.89 6.04
N THR A 163 -9.16 5.53 4.76
CA THR A 163 -10.04 6.14 3.74
C THR A 163 -9.82 5.43 2.41
N GLU A 164 -10.83 5.54 1.56
CA GLU A 164 -10.67 5.32 0.13
C GLU A 164 -10.69 6.67 -0.60
N PHE A 165 -9.57 6.99 -1.25
CA PHE A 165 -9.40 8.23 -2.01
C PHE A 165 -8.46 8.03 -3.18
N GLY A 166 -8.57 8.92 -4.16
CA GLY A 166 -7.74 8.95 -5.36
C GLY A 166 -6.88 10.20 -5.41
N VAL A 167 -5.64 10.05 -5.89
CA VAL A 167 -4.71 11.14 -6.17
C VAL A 167 -4.27 11.05 -7.62
N SER A 168 -4.42 12.13 -8.38
CA SER A 168 -3.88 12.29 -9.72
C SER A 168 -2.86 13.43 -9.73
N VAL A 169 -1.73 13.24 -10.41
CA VAL A 169 -0.65 14.23 -10.53
C VAL A 169 -0.31 14.37 -12.01
N GLN A 170 -0.61 15.55 -12.56
CA GLN A 170 -0.31 15.89 -13.96
C GLN A 170 1.17 16.27 -14.13
N GLU A 171 1.65 16.34 -15.38
CA GLU A 171 3.06 16.64 -15.69
C GLU A 171 3.53 18.00 -15.16
N ASN A 172 2.62 18.97 -15.07
CA ASN A 172 2.89 20.29 -14.49
C ASN A 172 2.85 20.29 -12.95
N GLY A 173 2.68 19.14 -12.31
CA GLY A 173 2.59 18.98 -10.86
C GLY A 173 1.22 19.27 -10.26
N LYS A 174 0.22 19.67 -11.06
CA LYS A 174 -1.17 19.86 -10.59
C LYS A 174 -1.68 18.55 -10.00
N THR A 175 -2.18 18.63 -8.77
CA THR A 175 -2.67 17.47 -8.03
C THR A 175 -4.19 17.56 -7.87
N GLY A 176 -4.90 16.51 -8.29
CA GLY A 176 -6.33 16.31 -8.04
C GLY A 176 -6.54 15.23 -6.99
N ILE A 177 -7.46 15.48 -6.05
CA ILE A 177 -7.72 14.57 -4.93
C ILE A 177 -9.23 14.37 -4.82
N ALA A 178 -9.68 13.12 -4.74
CA ALA A 178 -11.10 12.75 -4.66
C ALA A 178 -11.33 11.72 -3.55
N ILE A 179 -12.26 12.00 -2.63
CA ILE A 179 -12.44 11.19 -1.42
C ILE A 179 -13.78 10.47 -1.50
N LEU A 180 -13.71 9.14 -1.56
CA LEU A 180 -14.91 8.29 -1.60
C LEU A 180 -15.43 7.98 -0.20
N THR A 181 -14.54 7.59 0.72
CA THR A 181 -14.89 7.29 2.12
C THR A 181 -13.89 7.90 3.09
N GLY A 182 -14.29 8.18 4.33
CA GLY A 182 -13.39 8.78 5.33
C GLY A 182 -13.18 10.28 5.14
N ALA A 183 -11.97 10.77 5.41
CA ALA A 183 -11.59 12.16 5.23
C ALA A 183 -10.07 12.26 5.02
N VAL A 184 -9.66 13.30 4.29
CA VAL A 184 -8.26 13.55 3.91
C VAL A 184 -7.93 15.00 4.20
N ASP A 185 -6.82 15.24 4.90
CA ASP A 185 -6.28 16.58 5.02
C ASP A 185 -5.32 16.82 3.86
N THR A 186 -5.52 17.92 3.16
CA THR A 186 -4.67 18.35 2.06
C THR A 186 -3.91 19.59 2.49
N SER A 187 -2.60 19.59 2.30
CA SER A 187 -1.72 20.65 2.81
C SER A 187 -0.75 21.12 1.74
N ALA A 188 -0.69 22.43 1.53
CA ALA A 188 0.28 23.07 0.65
C ALA A 188 0.55 24.49 1.13
N VAL A 189 1.79 24.97 0.92
CA VAL A 189 2.24 26.33 1.27
C VAL A 189 1.84 26.80 2.68
N GLY A 190 1.83 25.89 3.66
CA GLY A 190 1.50 26.20 5.06
C GLY A 190 0.01 26.24 5.39
N GLU A 191 -0.86 26.05 4.40
CA GLU A 191 -2.31 25.95 4.58
C GLU A 191 -2.78 24.50 4.51
N THR A 192 -3.79 24.16 5.31
CA THR A 192 -4.38 22.82 5.36
C THR A 192 -5.89 22.91 5.22
N VAL A 193 -6.44 22.08 4.33
CA VAL A 193 -7.86 21.99 4.02
C VAL A 193 -8.31 20.54 4.20
N ALA A 194 -9.27 20.34 5.11
CA ALA A 194 -9.92 19.05 5.31
C ALA A 194 -10.92 18.77 4.18
N VAL A 195 -10.82 17.60 3.57
CA VAL A 195 -11.67 17.15 2.47
C VAL A 195 -12.44 15.90 2.92
N PRO A 196 -13.73 16.03 3.27
CA PRO A 196 -14.53 14.90 3.74
C PRO A 196 -14.95 13.98 2.58
N ALA A 197 -15.46 12.79 2.92
CA ALA A 197 -16.07 11.88 1.96
C ALA A 197 -17.15 12.55 1.10
N GLY A 198 -17.17 12.21 -0.18
CA GLY A 198 -18.08 12.80 -1.16
C GLY A 198 -17.62 14.18 -1.68
N PHE A 199 -16.38 14.57 -1.42
CA PHE A 199 -15.77 15.79 -1.93
C PHE A 199 -14.46 15.52 -2.67
N GLN A 200 -14.03 16.52 -3.43
CA GLN A 200 -12.77 16.55 -4.15
C GLN A 200 -12.17 17.96 -4.07
N ASN A 201 -10.86 18.07 -4.24
CA ASN A 201 -10.20 19.36 -4.39
C ASN A 201 -8.96 19.28 -5.31
N LEU A 202 -8.35 20.43 -5.52
CA LEU A 202 -7.16 20.63 -6.32
C LEU A 202 -6.05 21.27 -5.49
N ILE A 203 -4.82 20.99 -5.87
CA ILE A 203 -3.65 21.74 -5.44
C ILE A 203 -2.84 22.10 -6.68
N TRP A 204 -2.53 23.38 -6.82
CA TRP A 204 -1.60 23.87 -7.83
C TRP A 204 -0.21 24.06 -7.19
N PRO A 205 0.89 23.75 -7.90
CA PRO A 205 2.22 23.97 -7.34
C PRO A 205 2.42 25.42 -6.90
N GLY A 206 2.84 25.59 -5.63
CA GLY A 206 3.06 26.91 -5.03
C GLY A 206 1.80 27.63 -4.54
N GLU A 207 0.64 26.97 -4.52
CA GLU A 207 -0.63 27.53 -4.06
C GLU A 207 -1.26 26.68 -2.96
N PRO A 208 -2.13 27.28 -2.11
CA PRO A 208 -2.86 26.52 -1.11
C PRO A 208 -3.88 25.58 -1.77
N PRO A 209 -4.29 24.51 -1.07
CA PRO A 209 -5.34 23.63 -1.58
C PRO A 209 -6.64 24.40 -1.79
N THR A 210 -7.37 24.08 -2.87
CA THR A 210 -8.69 24.68 -3.08
C THR A 210 -9.67 24.18 -2.02
N GLN A 211 -10.70 24.98 -1.75
CA GLN A 211 -11.82 24.52 -0.93
C GLN A 211 -12.48 23.27 -1.56
N PRO A 212 -12.97 22.33 -0.74
CA PRO A 212 -13.63 21.13 -1.24
C PRO A 212 -14.87 21.46 -2.06
N VAL A 213 -15.01 20.80 -3.21
CA VAL A 213 -16.24 20.79 -4.01
C VAL A 213 -16.84 19.39 -4.01
N PRO A 214 -18.16 19.23 -4.23
CA PRO A 214 -18.76 17.89 -4.31
C PRO A 214 -18.04 17.00 -5.32
N LEU A 215 -17.82 15.74 -4.93
CA LEU A 215 -17.24 14.72 -5.79
C LEU A 215 -18.16 14.48 -6.99
N ARG A 216 -17.62 14.69 -8.19
CA ARG A 216 -18.35 14.41 -9.44
C ARG A 216 -18.01 13.05 -9.99
N ASP A 217 -16.74 12.65 -9.85
CA ASP A 217 -16.16 11.44 -10.44
C ASP A 217 -16.46 11.32 -11.94
N ASP A 218 -16.72 12.41 -12.67
CA ASP A 218 -17.22 12.39 -14.05
C ASP A 218 -16.08 12.42 -15.07
N PRO A 219 -15.85 11.36 -15.89
CA PRO A 219 -14.86 11.36 -16.95
C PRO A 219 -15.37 12.04 -18.25
N GLY A 220 -16.54 12.68 -18.23
CA GLY A 220 -17.13 13.31 -19.40
C GLY A 220 -16.23 14.35 -20.07
N LEU A 221 -16.31 14.39 -21.40
CA LEU A 221 -15.59 15.32 -22.27
C LEU A 221 -16.58 16.10 -23.14
N THR A 222 -16.46 17.42 -23.14
CA THR A 222 -17.04 18.27 -24.20
C THR A 222 -15.92 18.87 -25.02
N TYR A 223 -16.16 19.16 -26.30
CA TYR A 223 -15.13 19.73 -27.15
C TYR A 223 -15.70 20.59 -28.27
N GLU A 224 -14.88 21.54 -28.69
CA GLU A 224 -15.09 22.34 -29.89
C GLU A 224 -13.87 22.20 -30.80
N ARG A 225 -14.10 22.27 -32.12
CA ARG A 225 -13.04 22.22 -33.11
C ARG A 225 -13.12 23.41 -34.06
N GLN A 226 -11.96 23.89 -34.47
CA GLN A 226 -11.81 24.94 -35.48
C GLN A 226 -10.74 24.55 -36.48
N VAL A 227 -11.00 24.80 -37.76
CA VAL A 227 -9.99 24.67 -38.82
C VAL A 227 -9.28 26.01 -38.96
N ILE A 228 -7.97 25.97 -38.82
CA ILE A 228 -7.08 27.13 -38.92
C ILE A 228 -6.15 26.96 -40.12
N PHE A 229 -5.81 28.08 -40.75
CA PHE A 229 -4.94 28.12 -41.92
C PHE A 229 -3.71 28.97 -41.62
N GLU A 230 -2.53 28.34 -41.62
CA GLU A 230 -1.26 29.02 -41.36
C GLU A 230 -0.25 28.61 -42.44
N ASN A 231 0.40 29.59 -43.09
CA ASN A 231 1.43 29.32 -44.11
C ASN A 231 0.99 28.33 -45.19
N ARG A 232 -0.24 28.48 -45.72
CA ARG A 232 -0.89 27.56 -46.69
C ARG A 232 -1.11 26.12 -46.18
N THR A 233 -0.87 25.87 -44.90
CA THR A 233 -1.11 24.58 -44.24
C THR A 233 -2.40 24.67 -43.44
N ARG A 234 -3.25 23.65 -43.59
CA ARG A 234 -4.46 23.51 -42.78
C ARG A 234 -4.15 22.76 -41.50
N TYR A 235 -4.62 23.31 -40.40
CA TYR A 235 -4.57 22.72 -39.08
C TYR A 235 -5.99 22.58 -38.51
N VAL A 236 -6.16 21.65 -37.60
CA VAL A 236 -7.36 21.58 -36.75
C VAL A 236 -6.91 21.82 -35.32
N SER A 237 -7.50 22.81 -34.68
CA SER A 237 -7.37 23.06 -33.26
C SER A 237 -8.63 22.52 -32.58
N MET A 238 -8.45 21.69 -31.56
CA MET A 238 -9.53 21.18 -30.71
C MET A 238 -9.30 21.69 -29.29
N THR A 239 -10.33 22.31 -28.71
CA THR A 239 -10.37 22.67 -27.29
C THR A 239 -11.35 21.71 -26.62
N GLY A 240 -10.85 20.90 -25.69
CA GLY A 240 -11.67 20.01 -24.87
C GLY A 240 -11.87 20.59 -23.47
N ARG A 241 -13.00 20.26 -22.84
CA ARG A 241 -13.31 20.59 -21.44
C ARG A 241 -13.70 19.34 -20.67
N VAL A 242 -13.10 19.17 -19.50
CA VAL A 242 -13.34 18.09 -18.53
C VAL A 242 -13.50 18.67 -17.12
N ASP A 243 -13.85 17.86 -16.12
CA ASP A 243 -13.70 18.30 -14.71
C ASP A 243 -12.21 18.63 -14.45
N PRO A 244 -11.88 19.83 -13.91
CA PRO A 244 -10.51 20.23 -13.64
C PRO A 244 -9.66 19.23 -12.83
N VAL A 245 -10.25 18.35 -12.02
CA VAL A 245 -9.50 17.31 -11.27
C VAL A 245 -9.03 16.14 -12.13
N ASN A 246 -9.59 15.97 -13.32
CA ASN A 246 -9.30 14.84 -14.19
C ASN A 246 -7.95 15.00 -14.90
N THR A 247 -7.39 13.87 -15.30
CA THR A 247 -6.24 13.81 -16.20
C THR A 247 -6.70 13.50 -17.61
N VAL A 248 -5.99 14.02 -18.60
CA VAL A 248 -6.30 13.79 -20.02
C VAL A 248 -5.07 13.24 -20.73
N LEU A 249 -5.27 12.18 -21.51
CA LEU A 249 -4.32 11.72 -22.53
C LEU A 249 -4.95 11.94 -23.91
N VAL A 250 -4.15 12.43 -24.86
CA VAL A 250 -4.53 12.50 -26.28
C VAL A 250 -3.54 11.69 -27.09
N ASP A 251 -4.01 10.67 -27.81
CA ASP A 251 -3.16 9.71 -28.54
C ASP A 251 -2.06 9.10 -27.64
N GLY A 252 -2.37 8.91 -26.35
CA GLY A 252 -1.44 8.45 -25.33
C GLY A 252 -0.45 9.49 -24.80
N ALA A 253 -0.52 10.75 -25.23
CA ALA A 253 0.30 11.84 -24.70
C ALA A 253 -0.46 12.65 -23.64
N PRO A 254 0.10 12.85 -22.43
CA PRO A 254 -0.54 13.69 -21.40
C PRO A 254 -0.81 15.11 -21.87
N GLN A 255 -1.98 15.64 -21.51
CA GLN A 255 -2.36 17.02 -21.74
C GLN A 255 -2.57 17.72 -20.40
N ALA A 256 -1.99 18.91 -20.26
CA ALA A 256 -2.24 19.76 -19.10
C ALA A 256 -3.67 20.30 -19.18
N VAL A 257 -4.42 20.10 -18.10
CA VAL A 257 -5.77 20.65 -17.93
C VAL A 257 -5.66 21.90 -17.06
N ASP A 258 -6.18 23.02 -17.54
CA ASP A 258 -6.10 24.30 -16.83
C ASP A 258 -7.08 24.38 -15.63
N ARG A 259 -7.30 25.59 -15.10
CA ARG A 259 -8.19 25.85 -13.97
C ARG A 259 -9.66 25.76 -14.34
N GLN A 260 -9.98 26.01 -15.60
CA GLN A 260 -11.32 25.97 -16.16
C GLN A 260 -11.66 24.57 -16.68
N GLY A 261 -10.71 23.64 -16.63
CA GLY A 261 -10.90 22.28 -17.12
C GLY A 261 -10.59 22.15 -18.62
N GLU A 262 -10.00 23.17 -19.23
CA GLU A 262 -9.69 23.16 -20.65
C GLU A 262 -8.32 22.53 -20.93
N PHE A 263 -8.24 21.85 -22.08
CA PHE A 263 -6.98 21.51 -22.72
C PHE A 263 -7.12 21.76 -24.23
N ARG A 264 -6.00 22.00 -24.91
CA ARG A 264 -6.00 22.28 -26.35
C ARG A 264 -4.98 21.45 -27.08
N ILE A 265 -5.39 20.91 -28.22
CA ILE A 265 -4.49 20.25 -29.18
C ILE A 265 -4.60 20.93 -30.54
N THR A 266 -3.49 20.92 -31.27
CA THR A 266 -3.46 21.31 -32.68
C THR A 266 -2.83 20.17 -33.49
N ARG A 267 -3.42 19.86 -34.64
CA ARG A 267 -2.99 18.78 -35.54
C ARG A 267 -3.05 19.24 -36.99
N LEU A 268 -2.23 18.64 -37.84
CA LEU A 268 -2.33 18.83 -39.29
C LEU A 268 -3.67 18.27 -39.79
N ALA A 269 -4.35 19.05 -40.62
CA ALA A 269 -5.63 18.68 -41.22
C ALA A 269 -5.42 17.64 -42.33
N THR A 270 -5.33 16.37 -41.94
CA THR A 270 -5.29 15.22 -42.84
C THR A 270 -6.71 14.72 -43.14
N ALA A 271 -6.88 13.97 -44.22
CA ALA A 271 -8.15 13.30 -44.50
C ALA A 271 -8.40 12.25 -43.40
N ARG A 272 -9.57 12.32 -42.75
CA ARG A 272 -9.96 11.42 -41.63
C ARG A 272 -9.12 11.58 -40.38
N LEU A 273 -8.76 12.82 -40.03
CA LEU A 273 -8.05 13.09 -38.79
C LEU A 273 -8.90 12.63 -37.60
N ARG A 274 -8.39 11.62 -36.89
CA ARG A 274 -8.98 11.10 -35.65
C ARG A 274 -8.02 11.31 -34.49
N VAL A 275 -8.57 11.52 -33.30
CA VAL A 275 -7.81 11.56 -32.05
C VAL A 275 -8.51 10.69 -31.01
N GLU A 276 -7.71 9.93 -30.26
CA GLU A 276 -8.18 9.23 -29.07
C GLU A 276 -7.97 10.15 -27.87
N VAL A 277 -9.04 10.48 -27.15
CA VAL A 277 -8.97 11.22 -25.89
C VAL A 277 -9.37 10.30 -24.76
N VAL A 278 -8.49 10.13 -23.79
CA VAL A 278 -8.77 9.36 -22.57
C VAL A 278 -8.87 10.34 -21.42
N VAL A 279 -10.01 10.34 -20.73
CA VAL A 279 -10.23 11.13 -19.53
C VAL A 279 -10.29 10.19 -18.34
N THR A 280 -9.49 10.47 -17.31
CA THR A 280 -9.42 9.65 -16.10
C THR A 280 -9.66 10.50 -14.86
N THR A 281 -10.60 10.07 -14.03
CA THR A 281 -10.91 10.70 -12.74
C THR A 281 -9.88 10.31 -11.70
N PRO A 282 -9.67 11.07 -10.61
CA PRO A 282 -8.70 10.70 -9.58
C PRO A 282 -8.96 9.31 -8.94
N LEU A 283 -10.22 8.85 -8.91
CA LEU A 283 -10.59 7.51 -8.41
C LEU A 283 -10.35 6.38 -9.42
N GLY A 284 -9.85 6.69 -10.62
CA GLY A 284 -9.48 5.73 -11.66
C GLY A 284 -10.62 5.36 -12.61
N ARG A 285 -11.76 6.07 -12.58
CA ARG A 285 -12.79 5.90 -13.60
C ARG A 285 -12.28 6.51 -14.91
N GLN A 286 -12.42 5.77 -16.01
CA GLN A 286 -11.88 6.16 -17.31
C GLN A 286 -12.94 6.10 -18.39
N GLU A 287 -12.93 7.09 -19.29
CA GLU A 287 -13.71 7.08 -20.52
C GLU A 287 -12.78 7.35 -21.72
N ILE A 288 -13.02 6.64 -22.82
CA ILE A 288 -12.26 6.76 -24.07
C ILE A 288 -13.19 7.37 -25.13
N HIS A 289 -12.76 8.47 -25.72
CA HIS A 289 -13.48 9.20 -26.76
C HIS A 289 -12.69 9.12 -28.07
N GLU A 290 -13.25 8.45 -29.07
CA GLU A 290 -12.73 8.51 -30.44
C GLU A 290 -13.38 9.68 -31.19
N ILE A 291 -12.60 10.74 -31.44
CA ILE A 291 -13.10 11.99 -32.02
C ILE A 291 -12.62 12.14 -33.45
N TYR A 292 -13.57 12.29 -34.37
CA TYR A 292 -13.30 12.68 -35.75
C TYR A 292 -13.21 14.20 -35.85
N LEU A 293 -12.03 14.71 -36.18
CA LEU A 293 -11.75 16.13 -36.34
C LEU A 293 -11.95 16.61 -37.79
N LEU A 294 -11.84 15.71 -38.77
CA LEU A 294 -12.12 15.94 -40.19
C LEU A 294 -12.69 14.70 -40.88
#